data_AF-A0A6V7JXD8-F1
#
_entry.id   AF-A0A6V7JXD8-F1
#
_cell.length_a   1.000
_cell.length_b   1.000
_cell.length_c   1.000
_cell.angle_alpha   90.00
_cell.angle_beta   90.00
_cell.angle_gamma   90.00
#
_symmetry.space_group_name_H-M   'P 1'
#
loop_
_entity.id
_entity.type
_entity.pdbx_description
1 polymer ?
#
loop_
_entity_poly.entity_id
_entity_poly.type
_entity_poly.pdbx_seq_one_letter_code
_entity_poly.pdbx_strand_id
1 'polypeptide(L)' 'LKTGASGMIAYRYQMKDGGWQWLQTSSRLVYKNSKPDFVISTHRPL' A
#
# COMPACT_ATOMS: atom_id res chain seq x y z
N LEU A 1 -0.43 -20.09 -4.61
CA LEU A 1 0.05 -19.26 -3.47
C LEU A 1 -1.00 -18.19 -3.19
N LYS A 2 -1.68 -18.18 -2.02
CA LYS A 2 -2.54 -17.05 -1.63
C LYS A 2 -1.66 -15.88 -1.17
N THR A 3 -1.00 -15.20 -2.09
CA THR A 3 -0.30 -13.97 -1.77
C THR A 3 -1.35 -12.88 -1.61
N GLY A 4 -1.52 -12.34 -0.39
CA GLY A 4 -2.42 -11.21 -0.12
C GLY A 4 -1.90 -9.90 -0.72
N ALA A 5 -1.52 -9.91 -2.00
CA ALA A 5 -1.00 -8.76 -2.74
C ALA A 5 -2.15 -7.99 -3.39
N SER A 6 -2.10 -6.67 -3.31
CA SER A 6 -3.16 -5.79 -3.81
C SER A 6 -3.04 -5.43 -5.30
N GLY A 7 -1.92 -5.80 -5.96
CA GLY A 7 -1.55 -5.19 -7.24
C GLY A 7 -1.15 -3.71 -7.08
N MET A 8 -1.07 -2.98 -8.19
CA MET A 8 -0.67 -1.57 -8.21
C MET A 8 -1.91 -0.67 -8.27
N ILE A 9 -2.01 0.32 -7.36
CA ILE A 9 -3.16 1.22 -7.26
C ILE A 9 -2.66 2.67 -7.24
N ALA A 10 -3.30 3.55 -8.01
CA ALA A 10 -3.03 5.00 -8.00
C ALA A 10 -4.16 5.75 -7.28
N TYR A 11 -3.81 6.70 -6.41
CA TYR A 11 -4.76 7.52 -5.66
C TYR A 11 -4.16 8.88 -5.29
N ARG A 12 -4.99 9.80 -4.79
CA ARG A 12 -4.57 11.11 -4.28
C ARG A 12 -4.28 11.02 -2.78
N TYR A 13 -3.09 11.45 -2.40
CA TYR A 13 -2.66 11.58 -1.01
C TYR A 13 -2.61 13.05 -0.61
N GLN A 14 -3.22 13.38 0.52
CA GLN A 14 -3.16 14.74 1.06
C GLN A 14 -1.86 14.89 1.85
N MET A 15 -1.01 15.79 1.38
CA MET A 15 0.21 16.17 2.07
C MET A 15 -0.11 17.05 3.28
N LYS A 16 0.85 17.15 4.21
CA LYS A 16 0.68 17.91 5.46
C LYS A 16 0.36 19.40 5.23
N ASP A 17 0.82 19.96 4.11
CA ASP A 17 0.57 21.34 3.70
C ASP A 17 -0.84 21.57 3.10
N GLY A 18 -1.66 20.52 3.04
CA GLY A 18 -3.01 20.56 2.46
C GLY A 18 -3.03 20.36 0.94
N GLY A 19 -1.86 20.30 0.30
CA GLY A 19 -1.71 19.92 -1.09
C GLY A 19 -2.05 18.45 -1.32
N TRP A 20 -2.27 18.11 -2.58
CA TRP A 20 -2.59 16.74 -2.95
C TRP A 20 -1.56 16.25 -3.97
N GLN A 21 -1.02 15.06 -3.75
CA GLN A 21 -0.07 14.40 -4.64
C GLN A 21 -0.64 13.07 -5.14
N TRP A 22 -0.35 12.72 -6.40
CA TRP A 22 -0.62 11.38 -6.88
C TRP A 22 0.41 10.42 -6.30
N LEU A 23 -0.08 9.33 -5.70
CA LEU A 23 0.73 8.21 -5.27
C LEU A 23 0.30 6.96 -6.01
N GLN A 24 1.29 6.20 -6.45
CA GLN A 24 1.13 4.83 -6.89
C GLN A 24 1.67 3.90 -5.81
N THR A 25 0.84 2.96 -5.36
CA THR A 25 1.13 2.09 -4.22
C THR A 25 0.88 0.64 -4.55
N SER A 26 1.76 -0.23 -4.05
CA SER A 26 1.51 -1.67 -3.96
C SER A 26 1.57 -2.13 -2.50
N SER A 27 0.69 -3.04 -2.12
CA SER A 27 0.56 -3.53 -0.75
C SER A 27 0.53 -5.05 -0.70
N ARG A 28 0.99 -5.62 0.42
CA ARG A 28 0.91 -7.05 0.69
C ARG A 28 0.57 -7.33 2.16
N LEU A 29 -0.30 -8.30 2.40
CA LEU A 29 -0.55 -8.87 3.72
C LEU A 29 0.55 -9.86 4.10
N VAL A 30 1.21 -9.61 5.22
CA VAL A 30 2.21 -10.48 5.82
C VAL A 30 1.53 -11.43 6.79
N TYR A 31 1.95 -12.69 6.76
CA TYR A 31 1.43 -13.75 7.63
C TYR A 31 2.50 -14.22 8.61
N LYS A 32 2.12 -14.45 9.85
CA LYS A 32 2.94 -15.07 10.89
C LYS A 32 2.17 -16.24 11.50
N ASN A 33 2.80 -17.41 11.60
CA ASN A 33 2.13 -18.65 12.03
C ASN A 33 0.83 -18.93 11.25
N SER A 34 0.86 -18.70 9.94
CA SER A 34 -0.29 -18.87 9.02
C SER A 34 -1.50 -17.96 9.31
N LYS A 35 -1.36 -16.94 10.16
CA LYS A 35 -2.38 -15.93 10.45
C LYS A 35 -1.97 -14.56 9.89
N PRO A 36 -2.92 -13.73 9.41
CA PRO A 36 -2.67 -12.34 9.06
C PRO A 36 -2.04 -11.59 10.23
N ASP A 37 -0.97 -10.84 9.98
CA ASP A 37 -0.27 -10.05 11.00
C ASP A 37 -0.39 -8.55 10.68
N PHE A 38 0.18 -8.10 9.57
CA PHE A 38 0.15 -6.70 9.15
C PHE A 38 0.27 -6.52 7.63
N VAL A 39 -0.05 -5.33 7.14
CA VAL A 39 0.12 -4.96 5.73
C VAL A 39 1.38 -4.11 5.58
N ILE A 40 2.20 -4.42 4.58
CA ILE A 40 3.29 -3.56 4.12
C ILE A 40 2.88 -2.92 2.81
N SER A 41 3.05 -1.61 2.69
CA SER A 41 2.81 -0.82 1.48
C SER A 41 4.09 -0.15 1.01
N THR A 42 4.31 -0.09 -0.30
CA THR A 42 5.38 0.71 -0.93
C THR A 42 4.73 1.81 -1.75
N HIS A 43 4.98 3.05 -1.37
CA HIS A 43 4.40 4.24 -2.01
C HIS A 43 5.44 4.89 -2.91
N ARG A 44 5.05 5.26 -4.14
CA ARG A 44 5.87 6.02 -5.07
C ARG A 44 5.09 7.27 -5.51
N PRO A 45 5.69 8.47 -5.40
CA PRO A 45 5.20 9.65 -6.10
C PRO A 45 5.06 9.34 -7.58
N LEU A 46 3.96 9.78 -8.16
CA LEU A 46 3.72 9.76 -9.59
C LEU A 46 3.90 11.15 -10.17
#